data_AF-A0A4Y2KQN2-F1
#
_entry.id   AF-A0A4Y2KQN2-F1
#
_cell.length_a   1.000
_cell.length_b   1.000
_cell.length_c   1.000
_cell.angle_alpha   90.00
_cell.angle_beta   90.00
_cell.angle_gamma   90.00
#
_symmetry.space_group_name_H-M   'P 1'
#
loop_
_entity.id
_entity.type
_entity.pdbx_description
1 polymer ?
#
loop_
_entity_poly.entity_id
_entity_poly.type
_entity_poly.pdbx_seq_one_letter_code
_entity_poly.pdbx_strand_id
1 'polypeptide(L)'
;MSSIFNLVNPLLPKKIRDRVFIHSRNGGWQNLHASIPADIVPKKYGGKICDEKLISCLENVEELEKKFLKTFAFGSIKNQHKRKSMKVIC
;
A
#
# COMPACT_ATOMS: atom_id res chain seq x y z
N MET A 1 -6.70 -12.26 17.44
CA MET A 1 -7.30 -11.52 16.30
C MET A 1 -7.65 -10.13 16.81
N SER A 2 -7.32 -9.05 16.08
CA SER A 2 -7.53 -7.69 16.63
C SER A 2 -9.01 -7.32 16.62
N SER A 3 -9.49 -6.65 17.67
CA SER A 3 -10.89 -6.22 17.81
C SER A 3 -11.32 -5.27 16.68
N ILE A 4 -10.39 -4.50 16.12
CA ILE A 4 -10.63 -3.60 14.99
C ILE A 4 -10.93 -4.42 13.72
N PHE A 5 -10.19 -5.50 13.46
CA PHE A 5 -10.42 -6.33 12.28
C PHE A 5 -11.84 -6.90 12.27
N ASN A 6 -12.34 -7.34 13.43
CA ASN A 6 -13.69 -7.89 13.55
C ASN A 6 -14.78 -6.85 13.24
N LEU A 7 -14.52 -5.56 13.51
CA LEU A 7 -15.44 -4.48 13.20
C LEU A 7 -15.48 -4.15 11.71
N VAL A 8 -14.32 -4.16 11.02
CA VAL A 8 -14.24 -3.79 9.60
C VAL A 8 -14.47 -4.96 8.64
N ASN A 9 -14.16 -6.19 9.04
CA ASN A 9 -14.25 -7.38 8.18
C ASN A 9 -15.64 -7.57 7.54
N PRO A 10 -16.77 -7.38 8.25
CA PRO A 10 -18.11 -7.49 7.65
C PRO A 10 -18.37 -6.48 6.53
N LEU A 11 -17.67 -5.34 6.54
CA LEU A 11 -17.82 -4.28 5.53
C LEU A 11 -17.03 -4.56 4.25
N LEU A 12 -16.14 -5.57 4.26
CA LEU A 12 -15.32 -5.92 3.11
C LEU A 12 -16.07 -6.87 2.15
N PRO A 13 -16.00 -6.65 0.83
CA PRO A 13 -16.52 -7.60 -0.16
C PRO A 13 -15.91 -9.00 0.04
N LYS A 14 -16.67 -10.06 -0.27
CA LYS A 14 -16.21 -11.45 -0.12
C LYS A 14 -14.84 -11.69 -0.78
N LYS A 15 -14.66 -11.20 -2.01
CA LYS A 15 -13.39 -11.26 -2.74
C LYS A 15 -12.19 -10.69 -1.98
N ILE A 16 -12.39 -9.62 -1.19
CA ILE A 16 -11.32 -9.01 -0.39
C ILE A 16 -11.09 -9.82 0.88
N ARG A 17 -12.16 -10.25 1.56
CA ARG A 17 -12.07 -11.11 2.74
C ARG A 17 -11.26 -12.39 2.46
N ASP A 18 -11.50 -13.01 1.30
CA ASP A 18 -10.79 -14.22 0.87
C ASP A 18 -9.29 -13.99 0.57
N ARG A 19 -8.82 -12.73 0.53
CA ARG A 19 -7.44 -12.34 0.22
C ARG A 19 -6.70 -11.73 1.41
N VAL A 20 -7.35 -11.58 2.56
CA VAL A 20 -6.72 -11.05 3.76
C VAL A 20 -6.24 -12.21 4.62
N PHE A 21 -4.93 -12.34 4.78
CA PHE A 21 -4.29 -13.34 5.62
C PHE A 21 -3.67 -12.66 6.84
N ILE A 22 -3.98 -13.18 8.03
CA ILE A 22 -3.45 -12.65 9.29
C ILE A 22 -2.43 -13.66 9.83
N HIS A 23 -1.16 -13.24 9.87
CA HIS A 23 -0.06 -14.02 10.41
C HIS A 23 0.35 -13.49 11.78
N SER A 24 0.57 -14.38 12.74
CA SER A 24 0.98 -14.03 14.11
C SER A 24 2.44 -14.38 14.35
N ARG A 25 3.11 -13.59 15.19
CA ARG A 25 4.48 -13.84 15.64
C ARG A 25 4.61 -15.11 16.49
N ASN A 26 3.54 -15.56 17.14
CA ASN A 26 3.59 -16.67 18.10
C ASN A 26 4.04 -18.02 17.49
N GLY A 27 4.03 -18.16 16.16
CA GLY A 27 4.57 -19.31 15.43
C GLY A 27 5.85 -19.02 14.66
N GLY A 28 6.64 -18.03 15.08
CA GLY A 28 7.93 -17.69 14.43
C GLY A 28 7.81 -17.30 12.96
N TRP A 29 6.68 -16.71 12.56
CA TRP A 29 6.37 -16.34 11.17
C TRP A 29 6.27 -17.51 10.18
N GLN A 30 6.18 -18.76 10.63
CA GLN A 30 6.06 -19.93 9.75
C GLN A 30 4.87 -19.82 8.77
N ASN A 31 3.70 -19.38 9.26
CA ASN A 31 2.51 -19.19 8.43
C ASN A 31 2.69 -18.08 7.38
N LEU A 32 3.50 -17.05 7.68
CA LEU A 32 3.83 -16.00 6.71
C LEU A 32 4.71 -16.60 5.61
N HIS A 33 5.72 -17.37 5.99
CA HIS A 33 6.68 -17.94 5.06
C HIS A 33 6.16 -19.11 4.23
N ALA A 34 5.03 -19.71 4.62
CA ALA A 34 4.26 -20.61 3.75
C ALA A 34 3.70 -19.88 2.52
N SER A 35 3.48 -18.56 2.60
CA SER A 35 2.94 -17.74 1.50
C SER A 35 3.99 -16.82 0.86
N ILE A 36 4.99 -16.37 1.61
CA ILE A 36 5.98 -15.37 1.18
C ILE A 36 7.41 -15.82 1.51
N PRO A 37 8.30 -16.00 0.52
CA PRO A 37 9.67 -16.43 0.76
C PRO A 37 10.44 -15.53 1.74
N ALA A 38 11.25 -16.13 2.61
CA ALA A 38 12.04 -15.39 3.61
C ALA A 38 13.09 -14.44 3.00
N ASP A 39 13.54 -14.71 1.77
CA ASP A 39 14.57 -13.93 1.09
C ASP A 39 14.11 -12.51 0.73
N ILE A 40 12.79 -12.29 0.62
CA ILE A 40 12.19 -11.00 0.24
C ILE A 40 11.55 -10.26 1.42
N VAL A 41 11.71 -10.78 2.64
CA VAL A 41 11.05 -10.27 3.84
C VAL A 41 12.10 -9.66 4.80
N PRO A 42 11.77 -8.57 5.51
CA PRO A 42 12.63 -8.02 6.56
C PRO A 42 12.90 -8.99 7.71
N LYS A 43 14.08 -8.89 8.34
CA LYS A 43 14.48 -9.70 9.50
C LYS A 43 13.48 -9.66 10.66
N LYS A 44 12.86 -8.50 10.92
CA LYS A 44 11.82 -8.35 11.97
C LYS A 44 10.61 -9.26 11.79
N TYR A 45 10.38 -9.76 10.57
CA TYR A 45 9.29 -10.68 10.24
C TYR A 45 9.80 -12.08 9.86
N GLY A 46 11.01 -12.46 10.30
CA GLY A 46 11.58 -13.80 10.05
C GLY A 46 12.33 -13.95 8.72
N GLY A 47 12.48 -12.88 7.95
CA GLY A 47 13.19 -12.92 6.67
C GLY A 47 14.69 -12.61 6.76
N LYS A 48 15.31 -12.37 5.60
CA LYS A 48 16.77 -12.16 5.47
C LYS A 48 17.16 -10.71 5.16
N ILE A 49 16.21 -9.85 4.79
CA ILE A 49 16.51 -8.46 4.41
C ILE A 49 16.80 -7.61 5.66
N CYS A 50 17.94 -6.92 5.65
CA CYS A 50 18.28 -5.91 6.66
C CYS A 50 17.55 -4.59 6.36
N ASP A 51 17.24 -3.82 7.40
CA ASP A 51 16.42 -2.62 7.29
C ASP A 51 17.08 -1.53 6.40
N GLU A 52 18.41 -1.49 6.33
CA GLU A 52 19.15 -0.54 5.49
C GLU A 52 18.99 -0.82 3.99
N LYS A 53 18.59 -2.04 3.62
CA LYS A 53 18.31 -2.44 2.24
C LYS A 53 16.85 -2.22 1.84
N LEU A 54 16.00 -1.76 2.77
CA LEU A 54 14.61 -1.49 2.46
C LEU A 54 14.50 -0.22 1.62
N ILE A 55 13.59 -0.27 0.65
CA ILE A 55 13.24 0.92 -0.12
C ILE A 55 12.64 1.94 0.85
N SER A 56 13.17 3.16 0.85
CA SER A 56 12.58 4.26 1.60
C SER A 56 11.32 4.71 0.88
N CYS A 57 10.15 4.30 1.39
CA CYS A 57 8.87 4.75 0.85
C CYS A 57 8.63 6.26 1.01
N LEU A 58 9.46 6.93 1.82
CA LEU A 58 9.42 8.38 2.04
C LEU A 58 10.43 9.12 1.15
N GLU A 59 11.24 8.40 0.37
CA GLU A 59 12.14 9.03 -0.59
C GLU A 59 11.34 9.87 -1.57
N ASN A 60 11.75 11.13 -1.75
CA ASN A 60 11.08 12.09 -2.63
C ASN A 60 9.58 12.30 -2.32
N VAL A 61 9.16 12.11 -1.06
CA VAL A 61 7.74 12.21 -0.67
C VAL A 61 7.11 13.55 -1.08
N GLU A 62 7.83 14.67 -0.95
CA GLU A 62 7.33 15.98 -1.36
C GLU A 62 7.11 16.07 -2.89
N GLU A 63 7.98 15.45 -3.67
CA GLU A 63 7.84 15.44 -5.13
C GLU A 63 6.67 14.55 -5.54
N LEU A 64 6.53 13.38 -4.90
CA LEU A 64 5.41 12.47 -5.11
C LEU A 64 4.09 13.12 -4.73
N GLU A 65 4.04 13.86 -3.62
CA GLU A 65 2.86 14.61 -3.20
C GLU A 65 2.50 15.70 -4.22
N LYS A 66 3.48 16.49 -4.69
CA LYS A 66 3.25 17.49 -5.75
C LYS A 66 2.72 16.83 -7.02
N LYS A 67 3.26 15.68 -7.44
CA LYS A 67 2.77 14.90 -8.59
C LYS A 67 1.35 14.38 -8.36
N PHE A 68 1.08 13.86 -7.17
CA PHE A 68 -0.24 13.37 -6.78
C PHE A 68 -1.27 14.49 -6.81
N LEU A 69 -1.01 15.63 -6.17
CA LEU A 69 -1.89 16.80 -6.16
C LEU A 69 -2.13 17.34 -7.57
N LYS A 70 -1.07 17.43 -8.40
CA LYS A 70 -1.21 17.85 -9.80
C LYS A 70 -2.10 16.88 -10.58
N THR A 71 -1.98 15.58 -10.35
CA THR A 71 -2.83 14.56 -10.99
C THR A 71 -4.27 14.67 -10.50
N PHE A 72 -4.45 14.85 -9.19
CA PHE A 72 -5.77 14.96 -8.56
C PHE A 72 -6.52 16.22 -9.00
N ALA A 73 -5.83 17.36 -9.12
CA ALA A 73 -6.41 18.63 -9.56
C ALA A 73 -7.06 18.56 -10.94
N PHE A 74 -6.53 17.74 -11.86
CA PHE A 74 -7.07 17.60 -13.21
C PHE A 74 -7.93 16.35 -13.42
N GLY A 75 -8.04 15.46 -12.42
CA GLY A 75 -8.80 14.21 -12.52
C GLY A 75 -8.20 13.20 -13.52
N SER A 76 -8.99 12.19 -13.94
CA SER A 76 -8.51 11.14 -14.86
C SER A 76 -7.92 11.72 -16.15
N ILE A 77 -6.90 11.06 -16.73
CA ILE A 77 -6.19 11.48 -17.96
C ILE A 77 -7.17 11.87 -19.08
N LYS A 78 -8.31 11.17 -19.18
CA LYS A 78 -9.40 11.46 -20.15
C LYS A 78 -9.89 12.91 -20.12
N ASN A 79 -9.89 13.55 -18.95
CA ASN A 79 -10.39 14.91 -18.75
C ASN A 79 -9.27 15.96 -18.58
N GLN A 80 -8.01 15.52 -18.57
CA GLN A 80 -6.86 16.36 -18.24
C GLN A 80 -6.61 17.44 -19.30
N HIS A 81 -6.69 17.10 -20.60
CA HIS A 81 -6.53 18.06 -21.69
C HIS A 81 -7.63 19.13 -21.68
N LYS A 82 -8.90 18.71 -21.51
CA LYS A 82 -10.06 19.61 -21.45
C LYS A 82 -9.97 20.60 -20.29
N ARG A 83 -9.48 20.17 -19.11
CA ARG A 83 -9.32 21.06 -17.94
C ARG A 83 -8.10 21.98 -18.02
N LYS A 84 -7.02 21.54 -18.68
CA LYS A 84 -5.86 22.40 -18.97
C LYS A 84 -6.20 23.52 -19.97
N SER A 85 -7.01 23.25 -20.98
CA SER A 85 -7.41 24.25 -21.98
C SER A 85 -8.42 25.29 -21.47
N MET A 86 -9.17 24.98 -20.40
CA MET A 86 -10.11 25.93 -19.78
C MET A 86 -9.42 26.99 -18.91
N LYS A 87 -8.09 26.94 -18.72
CA LYS A 87 -7.33 27.95 -17.95
C LYS A 87 -7.10 29.28 -18.70
N VAL A 88 -7.75 29.50 -19.85
CA VAL A 88 -7.50 30.65 -20.75
C VAL A 88 -8.53 31.78 -20.57
N ILE A 89 -9.38 31.75 -19.55
CA ILE A 89 -10.32 32.85 -19.29
C ILE A 89 -10.36 33.17 -17.79
N CYS A 90 -9.34 33.89 -17.33
CA CYS A 90 -9.35 34.79 -16.18
C CYS A 90 -8.36 35.92 -16.49
#